data_AF-A0A0G4IEI8-F1
#
_entry.id   AF-A0A0G4IEI8-F1
#
_cell.length_a   1.000
_cell.length_b   1.000
_cell.length_c   1.000
_cell.angle_alpha   90.00
_cell.angle_beta   90.00
_cell.angle_gamma   90.00
#
_symmetry.space_group_name_H-M   'P 1'
#
loop_
_entity.id
_entity.type
_entity.pdbx_description
1 polymer ?
#
loop_
_entity_poly.entity_id
_entity_poly.type
_entity_poly.pdbx_seq_one_letter_code
_entity_poly.pdbx_strand_id
1 'polypeptide(L)'
;MVSNSALKGSRSVQSGNPPQYLQSRNLPHCCAKDMPERGKGEAPPKWRHLNNSGADPESHTHTKETDEEDEAVSLFLQRLGLDSGTLSQLVKDKDSFGLAVLATLLYPKRLPFGCPRVFDLSGTDGVLSPKQLFLFLDFLPATVEEIKIDSAAVKGAARPLFVRFLKRPQSSRLAEGESGVLQLNSITFAENSLGPEEAPVLFPLLVPSLGKLGLNGNPLNTEGLEVLAALVREEKAASLRELDLTNTGLCAEGQ
;
A
#
# COMPACT_ATOMS: atom_id res chain seq x y z
N MET A 1 10.83 59.47 17.11
CA MET A 1 9.56 59.99 16.56
C MET A 1 9.50 59.68 15.07
N VAL A 2 8.84 58.60 14.66
CA VAL A 2 7.91 58.52 13.52
C VAL A 2 7.10 57.25 13.77
N SER A 3 5.85 57.44 14.14
CA SER A 3 4.85 56.40 14.36
C SER A 3 4.34 55.91 13.00
N ASN A 4 4.13 54.60 12.83
CA ASN A 4 3.25 54.08 11.79
C ASN A 4 2.32 53.03 12.41
N SER A 5 1.03 53.34 12.29
CA SER A 5 -0.11 52.64 12.85
C SER A 5 -1.10 52.36 11.71
N ALA A 6 -1.93 51.33 11.91
CA ALA A 6 -3.05 50.90 11.06
C ALA A 6 -2.63 50.05 9.83
N LEU A 7 -3.28 48.92 9.51
CA LEU A 7 -4.73 48.70 9.44
C LEU A 7 -5.11 47.27 9.87
N LYS A 8 -6.08 47.17 10.78
CA LYS A 8 -6.88 45.96 11.05
C LYS A 8 -7.97 45.85 9.99
N GLY A 9 -7.97 44.76 9.24
CA GLY A 9 -9.07 44.38 8.33
C GLY A 9 -9.76 43.11 8.82
N SER A 10 -10.76 43.26 9.68
CA SER A 10 -11.61 42.17 10.16
C SER A 10 -12.65 41.83 9.09
N ARG A 11 -12.53 40.68 8.41
CA ARG A 11 -13.61 40.11 7.60
C ARG A 11 -14.33 39.04 8.42
N SER A 12 -15.52 39.40 8.90
CA SER A 12 -16.52 38.47 9.42
C SER A 12 -17.09 37.65 8.26
N VAL A 13 -16.76 36.36 8.20
CA VAL A 13 -17.39 35.41 7.28
C VAL A 13 -18.70 34.96 7.92
N GLN A 14 -19.81 35.27 7.24
CA GLN A 14 -21.15 34.87 7.62
C GLN A 14 -21.31 33.35 7.49
N SER A 15 -21.81 32.75 8.57
CA SER A 15 -22.28 31.36 8.68
C SER A 15 -23.43 31.13 7.69
N GLY A 16 -23.17 30.32 6.66
CA GLY A 16 -24.20 29.79 5.78
C GLY A 16 -24.70 28.44 6.32
N ASN A 17 -25.99 28.38 6.66
CA ASN A 17 -26.65 27.13 7.02
C ASN A 17 -26.57 26.10 5.87
N PRO A 18 -26.24 24.84 6.13
CA PRO A 18 -26.34 23.78 5.12
C PRO A 18 -27.81 23.40 4.86
N PRO A 19 -28.16 23.02 3.62
CA PRO A 19 -29.50 22.61 3.27
C PRO A 19 -29.80 21.20 3.83
N GLN A 20 -30.91 21.09 4.57
CA GLN A 20 -31.51 19.82 4.95
C GLN A 20 -32.15 19.17 3.71
N TYR A 21 -31.57 18.08 3.23
CA TYR A 21 -32.21 17.21 2.25
C TYR A 21 -32.28 15.77 2.76
N LEU A 22 -33.53 15.35 2.97
CA LEU A 22 -34.14 14.04 2.66
C LEU A 22 -33.52 12.80 3.33
N GLN A 23 -34.20 12.29 4.36
CA GLN A 23 -35.21 11.21 4.25
C GLN A 23 -34.60 9.82 4.04
N SER A 24 -34.44 9.15 5.18
CA SER A 24 -34.80 7.75 5.46
C SER A 24 -35.13 6.87 4.25
N ARG A 25 -34.18 6.01 3.87
CA ARG A 25 -34.49 4.76 3.19
C ARG A 25 -34.28 3.60 4.14
N ASN A 26 -35.41 2.97 4.49
CA ASN A 26 -35.50 1.68 5.15
C ASN A 26 -34.69 0.64 4.36
N LEU A 27 -33.70 0.04 5.02
CA LEU A 27 -33.03 -1.18 4.56
C LEU A 27 -33.91 -2.38 4.92
N PRO A 28 -34.14 -3.34 4.00
CA PRO A 28 -34.90 -4.53 4.30
C PRO A 28 -34.09 -5.47 5.22
N HIS A 29 -34.78 -5.94 6.26
CA HIS A 29 -34.39 -7.07 7.10
C HIS A 29 -34.20 -8.32 6.21
N CYS A 30 -32.96 -8.75 6.00
CA CYS A 30 -32.69 -10.08 5.47
C CYS A 30 -32.84 -11.10 6.61
N CYS A 31 -33.99 -11.77 6.65
CA CYS A 31 -34.20 -13.00 7.39
C CYS A 31 -33.23 -14.07 6.90
N ALA A 32 -32.23 -14.41 7.72
CA ALA A 32 -31.54 -15.69 7.63
C ALA A 32 -32.45 -16.75 8.27
N LYS A 33 -33.29 -17.38 7.46
CA LYS A 33 -33.96 -18.63 7.80
C LYS A 33 -33.62 -19.67 6.72
N ASP A 34 -33.31 -20.86 7.20
CA ASP A 34 -33.31 -22.13 6.48
C ASP A 34 -32.13 -22.39 5.53
N MET A 35 -31.01 -22.85 6.10
CA MET A 35 -30.08 -23.73 5.38
C MET A 35 -30.43 -25.19 5.67
N PRO A 36 -30.76 -26.00 4.66
CA PRO A 36 -30.97 -27.43 4.83
C PRO A 36 -29.66 -28.17 5.07
N GLU A 37 -29.69 -29.12 6.00
CA GLU A 37 -28.59 -30.03 6.28
C GLU A 37 -28.14 -30.76 5.01
N ARG A 38 -26.86 -30.59 4.67
CA ARG A 38 -26.23 -31.26 3.54
C ARG A 38 -25.98 -32.72 3.91
N GLY A 39 -26.81 -33.58 3.34
CA GLY A 39 -26.78 -35.04 3.48
C GLY A 39 -25.40 -35.63 3.17
N LYS A 40 -25.08 -36.65 3.97
CA LYS A 40 -23.91 -37.51 3.82
C LYS A 40 -24.03 -38.38 2.57
N GLY A 41 -22.95 -38.45 1.79
CA GLY A 41 -22.60 -39.64 1.03
C GLY A 41 -22.90 -39.60 -0.46
N GLU A 42 -22.01 -38.98 -1.24
CA GLU A 42 -21.73 -39.44 -2.60
C GLU A 42 -20.22 -39.38 -2.86
N ALA A 43 -19.70 -40.47 -3.40
CA ALA A 43 -18.28 -40.65 -3.70
C ALA A 43 -17.86 -39.75 -4.88
N PRO A 44 -16.62 -39.21 -4.87
CA PRO A 44 -16.15 -38.37 -5.96
C PRO A 44 -16.04 -39.15 -7.29
N PRO A 45 -16.32 -38.52 -8.43
CA PRO A 45 -16.22 -39.17 -9.73
C PRO A 45 -14.77 -39.53 -10.06
N LYS A 46 -14.56 -40.80 -10.44
CA LYS A 46 -13.30 -41.31 -10.99
C LYS A 46 -13.02 -40.63 -12.33
N TRP A 47 -12.06 -39.71 -12.37
CA TRP A 47 -11.51 -39.19 -13.62
C TRP A 47 -10.79 -40.33 -14.35
N ARG A 48 -11.32 -40.73 -15.52
CA ARG A 48 -10.63 -41.65 -16.43
C ARG A 48 -9.51 -40.88 -17.13
N HIS A 49 -8.28 -41.36 -16.94
CA HIS A 49 -7.16 -41.02 -17.81
C HIS A 49 -7.46 -41.48 -19.23
N LEU A 50 -7.76 -40.54 -20.12
CA LEU A 50 -7.71 -40.76 -21.57
C LEU A 50 -6.28 -40.47 -22.02
N ASN A 51 -5.52 -41.56 -22.23
CA ASN A 51 -4.31 -41.55 -23.03
C ASN A 51 -4.70 -41.21 -24.48
N ASN A 52 -4.30 -40.05 -24.97
CA ASN A 52 -4.38 -39.71 -26.38
C ASN A 52 -2.96 -39.60 -26.93
N SER A 53 -2.46 -40.71 -27.46
CA SER A 53 -1.25 -40.81 -28.25
C SER A 53 -1.60 -40.54 -29.72
N GLY A 54 -1.43 -39.30 -30.16
CA GLY A 54 -1.48 -38.90 -31.56
C GLY A 54 -0.34 -37.93 -31.80
N ALA A 55 0.77 -38.45 -32.31
CA ALA A 55 1.94 -37.68 -32.67
C ALA A 55 1.68 -37.00 -34.03
N ASP A 56 1.60 -35.68 -34.01
CA ASP A 56 1.89 -34.83 -35.17
C ASP A 56 3.22 -34.11 -34.87
N PRO A 57 4.30 -34.39 -35.63
CA PRO A 57 5.44 -33.51 -35.68
C PRO A 57 5.13 -32.34 -36.64
N GLU A 58 5.79 -31.20 -36.45
CA GLU A 58 5.87 -30.06 -37.39
C GLU A 58 4.88 -28.89 -37.16
N SER A 59 5.27 -27.95 -36.29
CA SER A 59 5.74 -26.63 -36.77
C SER A 59 6.35 -25.83 -35.61
N HIS A 60 7.64 -26.07 -35.36
CA HIS A 60 8.43 -25.20 -34.50
C HIS A 60 8.90 -23.97 -35.31
N THR A 61 8.00 -23.07 -35.65
CA THR A 61 8.35 -21.67 -35.96
C THR A 61 8.30 -20.88 -34.65
N HIS A 62 9.30 -21.14 -33.80
CA HIS A 62 9.41 -20.60 -32.44
C HIS A 62 10.00 -19.18 -32.49
N THR A 63 9.17 -18.18 -32.18
CA THR A 63 9.48 -16.95 -31.41
C THR A 63 10.95 -16.59 -31.28
N LYS A 64 11.50 -15.83 -32.25
CA LYS A 64 12.77 -15.11 -32.06
C LYS A 64 12.58 -13.60 -31.84
N GLU A 65 11.48 -13.02 -32.32
CA GLU A 65 11.24 -11.57 -32.21
C GLU A 65 10.98 -11.10 -30.76
N THR A 66 10.38 -11.94 -29.91
CA THR A 66 10.07 -11.56 -28.52
C THR A 66 11.31 -11.40 -27.64
N ASP A 67 12.41 -12.07 -27.98
CA ASP A 67 13.62 -12.04 -27.16
C ASP A 67 14.42 -10.74 -27.40
N GLU A 68 14.39 -10.19 -28.61
CA GLU A 68 15.11 -8.95 -28.97
C GLU A 68 14.46 -7.70 -28.37
N GLU A 69 13.12 -7.61 -28.39
CA GLU A 69 12.39 -6.50 -27.76
C GLU A 69 12.60 -6.49 -26.24
N ASP A 70 12.64 -7.67 -25.64
CA ASP A 70 12.85 -7.83 -24.21
C ASP A 70 14.25 -7.43 -23.78
N GLU A 71 15.27 -7.75 -24.60
CA GLU A 71 16.64 -7.30 -24.39
C GLU A 71 16.76 -5.77 -24.52
N ALA A 72 16.14 -5.16 -25.53
CA ALA A 72 16.18 -3.72 -25.73
C ALA A 72 15.57 -2.95 -24.53
N VAL A 73 14.44 -3.42 -24.01
CA VAL A 73 13.80 -2.84 -22.82
C VAL A 73 14.68 -3.02 -21.58
N SER A 74 15.30 -4.20 -21.41
CA SER A 74 16.21 -4.46 -20.30
C SER A 74 17.43 -3.55 -20.33
N LEU A 75 18.05 -3.38 -21.50
CA LEU A 75 19.17 -2.46 -21.72
C LEU A 75 18.76 -1.01 -21.49
N PHE A 76 17.54 -0.62 -21.88
CA PHE A 76 17.02 0.73 -21.62
C PHE A 76 16.88 0.98 -20.12
N LEU A 77 16.23 0.07 -19.38
CA LEU A 77 16.07 0.17 -17.92
C LEU A 77 17.43 0.16 -17.20
N GLN A 78 18.38 -0.63 -17.69
CA GLN A 78 19.75 -0.65 -17.18
C GLN A 78 20.45 0.70 -17.40
N ARG A 79 20.34 1.29 -18.60
CA ARG A 79 20.94 2.59 -18.92
C ARG A 79 20.33 3.73 -18.12
N LEU A 80 19.07 3.62 -17.73
CA LEU A 80 18.43 4.57 -16.82
C LEU A 80 18.99 4.52 -15.40
N GLY A 81 19.78 3.50 -15.04
CA GLY A 81 20.36 3.39 -13.69
C GLY A 81 19.27 3.32 -12.62
N LEU A 82 18.23 2.53 -12.87
CA LEU A 82 17.08 2.44 -11.98
C LEU A 82 17.45 1.69 -10.70
N ASP A 83 17.82 2.46 -9.68
CA ASP A 83 17.88 1.99 -8.30
C ASP A 83 16.63 2.44 -7.50
N SER A 84 16.57 2.02 -6.24
CA SER A 84 15.53 2.44 -5.28
C SER A 84 15.37 3.95 -5.19
N GLY A 85 16.47 4.71 -5.23
CA GLY A 85 16.47 6.17 -5.12
C GLY A 85 15.92 6.82 -6.38
N THR A 86 16.42 6.42 -7.55
CA THR A 86 15.97 6.91 -8.85
C THR A 86 14.48 6.62 -9.05
N LEU A 87 14.00 5.41 -8.75
CA LEU A 87 12.57 5.10 -8.82
C LEU A 87 11.75 5.96 -7.86
N SER A 88 12.23 6.16 -6.64
CA SER A 88 11.55 7.03 -5.66
C SER A 88 11.45 8.48 -6.18
N GLN A 89 12.49 9.00 -6.83
CA GLN A 89 12.45 10.32 -7.46
C GLN A 89 11.46 10.38 -8.64
N LEU A 90 11.44 9.34 -9.49
CA LEU A 90 10.51 9.28 -10.62
C LEU A 90 9.05 9.26 -10.17
N VAL A 91 8.74 8.61 -9.05
CA VAL A 91 7.37 8.61 -8.49
C VAL A 91 6.97 9.99 -7.97
N LYS A 92 7.92 10.74 -7.41
CA LYS A 92 7.70 12.09 -6.86
C LYS A 92 7.59 13.17 -7.93
N ASP A 93 7.93 12.88 -9.18
CA ASP A 93 7.75 13.79 -10.30
C ASP A 93 6.60 13.33 -11.20
N LYS A 94 5.57 14.16 -11.27
CA LYS A 94 4.34 13.92 -12.03
C LYS A 94 4.61 13.65 -13.51
N ASP A 95 5.62 14.28 -14.11
CA ASP A 95 5.93 14.13 -15.53
C ASP A 95 6.65 12.80 -15.82
N SER A 96 7.22 12.18 -14.78
CA SER A 96 7.95 10.92 -14.87
C SER A 96 7.25 9.74 -14.18
N PHE A 97 6.10 9.97 -13.55
CA PHE A 97 5.30 8.95 -12.86
C PHE A 97 4.97 7.74 -13.75
N GLY A 98 4.62 7.97 -15.02
CA GLY A 98 4.33 6.89 -15.97
C GLY A 98 5.54 5.98 -16.20
N LEU A 99 6.73 6.57 -16.30
CA LEU A 99 7.98 5.83 -16.41
C LEU A 99 8.27 5.04 -15.13
N ALA A 100 7.99 5.61 -13.94
CA ALA A 100 8.15 4.92 -12.67
C ALA A 100 7.27 3.65 -12.58
N VAL A 101 5.99 3.77 -12.97
CA VAL A 101 5.06 2.63 -12.99
C VAL A 101 5.52 1.57 -14.00
N LEU A 102 5.90 1.98 -15.20
CA LEU A 102 6.40 1.08 -16.25
C LEU A 102 7.67 0.34 -15.78
N ALA A 103 8.63 1.06 -15.21
CA ALA A 103 9.85 0.48 -14.69
C ALA A 103 9.58 -0.54 -13.58
N THR A 104 8.65 -0.24 -12.67
CA THR A 104 8.25 -1.13 -11.57
C THR A 104 7.60 -2.41 -12.11
N LEU A 105 6.76 -2.31 -13.14
CA LEU A 105 6.11 -3.47 -13.78
C LEU A 105 7.10 -4.40 -14.48
N LEU A 106 8.15 -3.83 -15.09
CA LEU A 106 9.15 -4.57 -15.85
C LEU A 106 10.27 -5.15 -14.97
N TYR A 107 10.46 -4.60 -13.77
CA TYR A 107 11.54 -4.97 -12.87
C TYR A 107 11.66 -6.48 -12.58
N PRO A 108 10.57 -7.19 -12.19
CA PRO A 108 10.65 -8.60 -11.80
C PRO A 108 11.06 -9.54 -12.93
N LYS A 109 10.90 -9.11 -14.20
CA LYS A 109 11.03 -10.00 -15.34
C LYS A 109 12.41 -9.95 -16.01
N ARG A 110 13.21 -8.92 -15.75
CA ARG A 110 14.19 -8.46 -16.76
C ARG A 110 15.51 -7.90 -16.26
N LEU A 111 15.70 -7.72 -14.96
CA LEU A 111 16.92 -7.08 -14.46
C LEU A 111 17.83 -8.09 -13.74
N PRO A 112 19.08 -8.28 -14.20
CA PRO A 112 20.10 -9.04 -13.46
C PRO A 112 20.57 -8.27 -12.21
N PHE A 113 20.20 -6.99 -12.11
CA PHE A 113 20.47 -6.14 -10.97
C PHE A 113 19.36 -6.33 -9.93
N GLY A 114 19.75 -6.52 -8.68
CA GLY A 114 18.83 -6.83 -7.58
C GLY A 114 17.61 -5.93 -7.56
N CYS A 115 16.46 -6.52 -7.20
CA CYS A 115 15.22 -5.77 -7.08
C CYS A 115 15.31 -4.70 -5.98
N PRO A 116 14.72 -3.51 -6.20
CA PRO A 116 14.68 -2.46 -5.20
C PRO A 116 13.96 -2.99 -3.96
N ARG A 117 14.62 -2.86 -2.82
CA ARG A 117 14.12 -3.30 -1.51
C ARG A 117 13.50 -2.15 -0.72
N VAL A 118 13.97 -0.93 -0.99
CA VAL A 118 13.58 0.29 -0.27
C VAL A 118 12.87 1.23 -1.24
N PHE A 119 11.74 1.79 -0.83
CA PHE A 119 11.04 2.82 -1.57
C PHE A 119 10.67 3.99 -0.65
N ASP A 120 10.95 5.22 -1.11
CA ASP A 120 10.55 6.42 -0.41
C ASP A 120 9.46 7.17 -1.19
N LEU A 121 8.24 7.07 -0.69
CA LEU A 121 7.06 7.76 -1.22
C LEU A 121 6.70 9.02 -0.42
N SER A 122 7.61 9.51 0.42
CA SER A 122 7.41 10.79 1.11
C SER A 122 7.60 11.99 0.18
N GLY A 123 6.81 13.04 0.40
CA GLY A 123 6.79 14.23 -0.47
C GLY A 123 5.93 14.04 -1.72
N THR A 124 5.00 13.08 -1.72
CA THR A 124 4.02 12.89 -2.80
C THR A 124 2.70 13.61 -2.53
N ASP A 125 2.54 14.19 -1.34
CA ASP A 125 1.38 15.01 -0.98
C ASP A 125 1.20 16.21 -1.93
N GLY A 126 0.00 16.36 -2.46
CA GLY A 126 -0.34 17.34 -3.50
C GLY A 126 0.24 17.05 -4.90
N VAL A 127 1.20 16.13 -5.05
CA VAL A 127 1.80 15.77 -6.35
C VAL A 127 0.99 14.66 -7.02
N LEU A 128 0.71 13.58 -6.28
CA LEU A 128 0.00 12.42 -6.78
C LEU A 128 -1.45 12.41 -6.29
N SER A 129 -2.36 12.01 -7.17
CA SER A 129 -3.70 11.64 -6.71
C SER A 129 -3.64 10.30 -5.95
N PRO A 130 -4.58 10.03 -5.01
CA PRO A 130 -4.65 8.73 -4.35
C PRO A 130 -4.69 7.55 -5.34
N LYS A 131 -5.38 7.69 -6.46
CA LYS A 131 -5.44 6.64 -7.49
C LYS A 131 -4.08 6.34 -8.11
N GLN A 132 -3.28 7.36 -8.38
CA GLN A 132 -1.92 7.18 -8.93
C GLN A 132 -1.00 6.53 -7.91
N LEU A 133 -1.01 7.02 -6.66
CA LEU A 133 -0.21 6.42 -5.60
C LEU A 133 -0.53 4.93 -5.40
N PHE A 134 -1.82 4.57 -5.38
CA PHE A 134 -2.22 3.17 -5.23
C PHE A 134 -2.05 2.32 -6.48
N LEU A 135 -2.08 2.92 -7.67
CA LEU A 135 -1.63 2.24 -8.89
C LEU A 135 -0.17 1.82 -8.75
N PHE A 136 0.70 2.71 -8.27
CA PHE A 136 2.10 2.40 -8.04
C PHE A 136 2.30 1.32 -6.96
N LEU A 137 1.66 1.46 -5.80
CA LEU A 137 1.71 0.46 -4.71
C LEU A 137 1.22 -0.93 -5.15
N ASP A 138 0.25 -0.98 -6.06
CA ASP A 138 -0.28 -2.23 -6.61
C ASP A 138 0.73 -2.94 -7.52
N PHE A 139 1.68 -2.22 -8.12
CA PHE A 139 2.73 -2.78 -8.97
C PHE A 139 4.05 -3.02 -8.26
N LEU A 140 4.20 -2.65 -6.98
CA LEU A 140 5.44 -2.90 -6.24
C LEU A 140 5.85 -4.39 -6.29
N PRO A 141 7.14 -4.68 -6.55
CA PRO A 141 7.67 -6.04 -6.51
C PRO A 141 7.52 -6.68 -5.12
N ALA A 142 7.44 -8.01 -5.07
CA ALA A 142 7.38 -8.76 -3.81
C ALA A 142 8.64 -8.61 -2.94
N THR A 143 9.76 -8.23 -3.56
CA THR A 143 11.06 -8.02 -2.91
C THR A 143 11.15 -6.72 -2.11
N VAL A 144 10.11 -5.88 -2.13
CA VAL A 144 10.11 -4.64 -1.35
C VAL A 144 9.99 -4.99 0.12
N GLU A 145 11.02 -4.59 0.87
CA GLU A 145 11.18 -4.84 2.30
C GLU A 145 10.84 -3.59 3.11
N GLU A 146 11.17 -2.40 2.59
CA GLU A 146 11.02 -1.14 3.30
C GLU A 146 10.28 -0.10 2.47
N ILE A 147 9.33 0.59 3.10
CA ILE A 147 8.63 1.70 2.48
C ILE A 147 8.50 2.90 3.43
N LYS A 148 8.77 4.09 2.91
CA LYS A 148 8.46 5.35 3.58
C LYS A 148 7.24 5.98 2.93
N ILE A 149 6.26 6.40 3.73
CA ILE A 149 4.95 6.87 3.26
C ILE A 149 4.58 8.17 3.96
N ASP A 150 3.93 9.10 3.26
CA ASP A 150 3.44 10.36 3.83
C ASP A 150 1.90 10.43 3.96
N SER A 151 1.39 11.64 4.25
CA SER A 151 -0.04 11.92 4.43
C SER A 151 -0.88 11.55 3.21
N ALA A 152 -0.31 11.59 2.00
CA ALA A 152 -1.02 11.33 0.75
C ALA A 152 -1.58 9.92 0.66
N ALA A 153 -0.97 8.95 1.37
CA ALA A 153 -1.42 7.56 1.38
C ALA A 153 -2.41 7.26 2.51
N VAL A 154 -2.23 7.88 3.68
CA VAL A 154 -2.88 7.45 4.91
C VAL A 154 -4.09 8.28 5.32
N LYS A 155 -4.21 9.52 4.82
CA LYS A 155 -5.32 10.42 5.17
C LYS A 155 -6.42 10.45 4.09
N GLY A 156 -7.60 10.93 4.49
CA GLY A 156 -8.70 11.24 3.58
C GLY A 156 -9.12 10.08 2.67
N ALA A 157 -9.29 10.37 1.37
CA ALA A 157 -9.77 9.40 0.38
C ALA A 157 -8.76 8.27 0.06
N ALA A 158 -7.48 8.45 0.42
CA ALA A 158 -6.43 7.46 0.22
C ALA A 158 -6.44 6.36 1.28
N ARG A 159 -6.86 6.68 2.51
CA ARG A 159 -6.94 5.75 3.64
C ARG A 159 -7.60 4.40 3.33
N PRO A 160 -8.80 4.32 2.72
CA PRO A 160 -9.41 3.03 2.40
C PRO A 160 -8.62 2.22 1.36
N LEU A 161 -7.90 2.90 0.44
CA LEU A 161 -7.01 2.23 -0.51
C LEU A 161 -5.77 1.68 0.19
N PHE A 162 -5.25 2.40 1.19
CA PHE A 162 -4.13 1.91 2.02
C PHE A 162 -4.51 0.69 2.82
N VAL A 163 -5.66 0.74 3.50
CA VAL A 163 -6.22 -0.43 4.21
C VAL A 163 -6.40 -1.62 3.27
N ARG A 164 -6.89 -1.38 2.04
CA ARG A 164 -7.01 -2.44 1.03
C ARG A 164 -5.66 -3.01 0.62
N PHE A 165 -4.65 -2.16 0.42
CA PHE A 165 -3.29 -2.58 0.10
C PHE A 165 -2.71 -3.47 1.20
N LEU A 166 -2.84 -3.07 2.48
CA LEU A 166 -2.35 -3.83 3.62
C LEU A 166 -3.09 -5.17 3.84
N LYS A 167 -4.41 -5.19 3.59
CA LYS A 167 -5.24 -6.40 3.73
C LYS A 167 -5.10 -7.36 2.55
N ARG A 168 -4.53 -6.93 1.43
CA ARG A 168 -4.51 -7.74 0.22
C ARG A 168 -3.78 -9.06 0.53
N PRO A 169 -4.44 -10.23 0.33
CA PRO A 169 -3.77 -11.50 0.47
C PRO A 169 -2.60 -11.53 -0.49
N GLN A 170 -1.43 -11.74 0.10
CA GLN A 170 -0.13 -11.92 -0.54
C GLN A 170 -0.18 -12.91 -1.74
N SER A 171 -1.17 -13.80 -1.75
CA SER A 171 -1.40 -14.87 -2.73
C SER A 171 -2.09 -14.43 -4.03
N SER A 172 -2.57 -13.18 -4.16
CA SER A 172 -3.35 -12.76 -5.34
C SER A 172 -2.54 -12.03 -6.41
N ARG A 173 -1.24 -11.83 -6.22
CA ARG A 173 -0.38 -11.13 -7.19
C ARG A 173 0.15 -12.15 -8.21
N LEU A 174 -0.76 -12.51 -9.11
CA LEU A 174 -0.53 -13.18 -10.40
C LEU A 174 -0.08 -14.64 -10.33
N ALA A 175 -1.02 -15.52 -10.70
CA ALA A 175 -0.72 -16.74 -11.45
C ALA A 175 0.26 -16.41 -12.59
N GLU A 176 1.31 -17.17 -12.91
CA GLU A 176 1.72 -18.53 -12.52
C GLU A 176 3.23 -18.50 -12.17
N GLY A 177 3.64 -19.17 -11.09
CA GLY A 177 5.04 -19.58 -10.87
C GLY A 177 5.73 -19.05 -9.61
N GLU A 178 5.51 -17.79 -9.22
CA GLU A 178 6.18 -17.20 -8.06
C GLU A 178 5.16 -16.65 -7.06
N SER A 179 4.94 -17.41 -5.98
CA SER A 179 4.10 -17.01 -4.86
C SER A 179 4.81 -15.92 -4.03
N GLY A 180 4.91 -14.73 -4.61
CA GLY A 180 5.62 -13.59 -4.04
C GLY A 180 4.78 -12.88 -2.99
N VAL A 181 4.81 -13.39 -1.76
CA VAL A 181 4.42 -12.63 -0.58
C VAL A 181 5.33 -11.38 -0.52
N LEU A 182 4.77 -10.16 -0.67
CA LEU A 182 5.38 -8.88 -0.30
C LEU A 182 6.14 -9.07 1.02
N GLN A 183 7.45 -8.89 0.96
CA GLN A 183 8.38 -9.06 2.07
C GLN A 183 8.45 -7.80 2.94
N LEU A 184 7.39 -7.01 2.96
CA LEU A 184 7.36 -5.72 3.64
C LEU A 184 7.54 -5.93 5.15
N ASN A 185 8.71 -5.55 5.65
CA ASN A 185 9.12 -5.72 7.04
C ASN A 185 9.31 -4.38 7.76
N SER A 186 9.41 -3.27 7.02
CA SER A 186 9.71 -1.95 7.54
C SER A 186 8.77 -0.91 6.93
N ILE A 187 8.07 -0.18 7.78
CA ILE A 187 7.30 1.00 7.36
C ILE A 187 7.76 2.19 8.19
N THR A 188 8.09 3.28 7.50
CA THR A 188 8.35 4.58 8.12
C THR A 188 7.30 5.58 7.66
N PHE A 189 6.64 6.22 8.60
CA PHE A 189 5.74 7.33 8.32
C PHE A 189 6.55 8.64 8.27
N ALA A 190 6.31 9.47 7.25
CA ALA A 190 6.86 10.83 7.22
C ALA A 190 6.31 11.65 8.39
N GLU A 191 7.01 12.71 8.78
CA GLU A 191 6.54 13.58 9.88
C GLU A 191 5.15 14.13 9.58
N ASN A 192 4.29 14.22 10.61
CA ASN A 192 2.90 14.68 10.54
C ASN A 192 1.99 13.91 9.55
N SER A 193 2.41 12.74 9.06
CA SER A 193 1.63 11.94 8.13
C SER A 193 0.59 11.06 8.81
N LEU A 194 0.86 10.60 10.03
CA LEU A 194 -0.01 9.71 10.79
C LEU A 194 -0.53 10.42 12.05
N GLY A 195 -1.85 10.51 12.20
CA GLY A 195 -2.49 11.12 13.35
C GLY A 195 -3.32 10.13 14.18
N PRO A 196 -4.03 10.64 15.20
CA PRO A 196 -4.85 9.82 16.09
C PRO A 196 -6.07 9.21 15.40
N GLU A 197 -6.54 9.78 14.28
CA GLU A 197 -7.66 9.20 13.53
C GLU A 197 -7.23 7.99 12.69
N GLU A 198 -6.00 8.00 12.18
CA GLU A 198 -5.49 6.94 11.30
C GLU A 198 -4.90 5.77 12.10
N ALA A 199 -4.18 6.06 13.18
CA ALA A 199 -3.41 5.06 13.94
C ALA A 199 -4.25 3.87 14.43
N PRO A 200 -5.44 4.06 15.04
CA PRO A 200 -6.28 2.94 15.48
C PRO A 200 -6.72 2.00 14.36
N VAL A 201 -6.84 2.53 13.13
CA VAL A 201 -7.25 1.75 11.96
C VAL A 201 -6.07 0.99 11.35
N LEU A 202 -4.88 1.61 11.34
CA LEU A 202 -3.71 1.09 10.63
C LEU A 202 -2.87 0.14 11.49
N PHE A 203 -2.66 0.42 12.78
CA PHE A 203 -1.80 -0.40 13.62
C PHE A 203 -2.19 -1.88 13.69
N PRO A 204 -3.48 -2.25 13.83
CA PRO A 204 -3.88 -3.66 13.85
C PRO A 204 -3.56 -4.42 12.55
N LEU A 205 -3.41 -3.71 11.43
CA LEU A 205 -3.09 -4.29 10.13
C LEU A 205 -1.59 -4.38 9.88
N LEU A 206 -0.82 -3.44 10.44
CA LEU A 206 0.62 -3.29 10.21
C LEU A 206 1.45 -4.12 11.17
N VAL A 207 1.19 -3.98 12.46
CA VAL A 207 2.05 -4.48 13.53
C VAL A 207 2.31 -6.00 13.49
N PRO A 208 1.36 -6.87 13.10
CA PRO A 208 1.58 -8.32 13.05
C PRO A 208 2.73 -8.78 12.15
N SER A 209 2.99 -8.07 11.05
CA SER A 209 3.97 -8.49 10.03
C SER A 209 5.25 -7.65 10.01
N LEU A 210 5.29 -6.52 10.73
CA LEU A 210 6.42 -5.60 10.66
C LEU A 210 7.51 -5.93 11.69
N GLY A 211 8.76 -5.89 11.23
CA GLY A 211 9.96 -5.86 12.06
C GLY A 211 10.37 -4.46 12.49
N LYS A 212 10.07 -3.44 11.66
CA LYS A 212 10.39 -2.04 11.95
C LYS A 212 9.20 -1.12 11.71
N LEU A 213 8.93 -0.25 12.67
CA LEU A 213 7.90 0.77 12.59
C LEU A 213 8.47 2.14 13.00
N GLY A 214 8.58 3.04 12.03
CA GLY A 214 9.04 4.42 12.24
C GLY A 214 7.89 5.39 12.37
N LEU A 215 7.75 6.03 13.55
CA LEU A 215 6.68 6.99 13.85
C LEU A 215 7.21 8.39 14.22
N ASN A 216 8.49 8.66 13.97
CA ASN A 216 9.10 9.94 14.34
C ASN A 216 8.31 11.15 13.81
N GLY A 217 8.00 12.10 14.71
CA GLY A 217 7.32 13.35 14.37
C GLY A 217 5.85 13.20 14.01
N ASN A 218 5.20 12.10 14.42
CA ASN A 218 3.76 11.89 14.20
C ASN A 218 2.99 12.04 15.53
N PRO A 219 2.13 13.06 15.69
CA PRO A 219 1.42 13.30 16.95
C PRO A 219 0.29 12.28 17.13
N LEU A 220 0.62 11.15 17.76
CA LEU A 220 -0.31 10.03 17.92
C LEU A 220 -1.29 10.20 19.05
N ASN A 221 -0.99 11.09 20.01
CA ASN A 221 -1.69 11.27 21.29
C ASN A 221 -1.78 9.97 22.12
N THR A 222 -2.48 10.03 23.26
CA THR A 222 -2.65 8.89 24.15
C THR A 222 -3.46 7.76 23.51
N GLU A 223 -4.51 8.08 22.75
CA GLU A 223 -5.38 7.11 22.09
C GLU A 223 -4.62 6.27 21.05
N GLY A 224 -3.83 6.90 20.17
CA GLY A 224 -3.05 6.18 19.17
C GLY A 224 -2.02 5.23 19.81
N LEU A 225 -1.40 5.66 20.90
CA LEU A 225 -0.40 4.87 21.63
C LEU A 225 -1.01 3.76 22.49
N GLU A 226 -2.19 3.98 23.06
CA GLU A 226 -2.95 2.96 23.78
C GLU A 226 -3.27 1.77 22.88
N VAL A 227 -3.63 2.03 21.61
CA VAL A 227 -3.84 0.97 20.62
C VAL A 227 -2.56 0.19 20.37
N LEU A 228 -1.43 0.87 20.18
CA LEU A 228 -0.14 0.20 19.97
C LEU A 228 0.25 -0.64 21.21
N ALA A 229 0.09 -0.09 22.41
CA ALA A 229 0.34 -0.80 23.66
C ALA A 229 -0.56 -2.03 23.83
N ALA A 230 -1.83 -1.93 23.42
CA ALA A 230 -2.76 -3.07 23.42
C ALA A 230 -2.28 -4.18 22.48
N LEU A 231 -1.87 -3.85 21.26
CA LEU A 231 -1.34 -4.83 20.30
C LEU A 231 -0.08 -5.54 20.80
N VAL A 232 0.79 -4.84 21.53
CA VAL A 232 1.96 -5.44 22.18
C VAL A 232 1.54 -6.40 23.30
N ARG A 233 0.61 -6.00 24.18
CA ARG A 233 0.09 -6.85 25.26
C ARG A 233 -0.63 -8.10 24.74
N GLU A 234 -1.27 -7.99 23.59
CA GLU A 234 -1.95 -9.10 22.91
C GLU A 234 -0.98 -9.98 22.09
N GLU A 235 0.33 -9.74 22.18
CA GLU A 235 1.38 -10.44 21.42
C GLU A 235 1.23 -10.33 19.89
N LYS A 236 0.37 -9.43 19.41
CA LYS A 236 0.20 -9.13 17.97
C LYS A 236 1.37 -8.35 17.40
N ALA A 237 2.31 -7.89 18.22
CA ALA A 237 3.54 -7.22 17.81
C ALA A 237 4.78 -8.13 17.91
N ALA A 238 4.61 -9.46 17.94
CA ALA A 238 5.72 -10.39 18.16
C ALA A 238 6.85 -10.29 17.12
N SER A 239 6.56 -9.79 15.91
CA SER A 239 7.55 -9.59 14.84
C SER A 239 8.35 -8.30 14.99
N LEU A 240 7.83 -7.31 15.74
CA LEU A 240 8.41 -5.98 15.85
C LEU A 240 9.74 -6.02 16.64
N ARG A 241 10.76 -5.37 16.11
CA ARG A 241 12.13 -5.31 16.65
C ARG A 241 12.59 -3.87 16.85
N GLU A 242 12.22 -3.00 15.93
CA GLU A 242 12.55 -1.58 15.97
C GLU A 242 11.26 -0.74 15.98
N LEU A 243 11.15 0.13 16.98
CA LEU A 243 10.03 1.06 17.12
C LEU A 243 10.58 2.44 17.46
N ASP A 244 10.40 3.40 16.56
CA ASP A 244 10.81 4.78 16.77
C ASP A 244 9.60 5.64 17.14
N LEU A 245 9.57 6.11 18.40
CA LEU A 245 8.50 6.95 18.98
C LEU A 245 8.94 8.40 19.20
N THR A 246 10.05 8.82 18.60
CA THR A 246 10.59 10.18 18.78
C THR A 246 9.54 11.23 18.36
N ASN A 247 9.35 12.28 19.16
CA ASN A 247 8.41 13.37 18.85
C ASN A 247 6.95 12.93 18.57
N THR A 248 6.46 11.86 19.20
CA THR A 248 5.09 11.35 18.97
C THR A 248 4.00 12.03 19.80
N GLY A 249 4.36 13.07 20.57
CA GLY A 249 3.44 13.73 21.49
C GLY A 249 3.26 12.98 22.82
N LEU A 250 4.15 12.04 23.14
CA LEU A 250 4.35 11.53 24.49
C LEU A 250 4.89 12.65 25.39
N CYS A 251 4.00 13.53 25.85
CA CYS A 251 4.29 14.38 26.99
C CYS A 251 4.58 13.47 28.18
N ALA A 252 5.60 13.79 28.97
CA ALA A 252 6.09 12.97 30.08
C ALA A 252 5.12 12.89 31.27
N GLU A 253 3.90 12.40 31.08
CA GLU A 253 2.92 12.17 32.15
C GLU A 253 3.17 10.85 32.93
N GLY A 254 4.43 10.42 33.03
CA GLY A 254 4.80 9.14 33.65
C GLY A 254 6.17 9.16 34.31
N GLN A 255 6.56 10.27 34.95
CA GLN A 255 7.61 10.26 35.99
C GLN A 255 6.98 10.19 37.37
#